data_AF-A0A352XNA5-F1
#
_entry.id   AF-A0A352XNA5-F1
#
_cell.length_a   1.000
_cell.length_b   1.000
_cell.length_c   1.000
_cell.angle_alpha   90.00
_cell.angle_beta   90.00
_cell.angle_gamma   90.00
#
_symmetry.space_group_name_H-M   'P 1'
#
loop_
_entity.id
_entity.type
_entity.pdbx_description
1 polymer ?
#
loop_
_entity_poly.entity_id
_entity_poly.type
_entity_poly.pdbx_seq_one_letter_code
_entity_poly.pdbx_strand_id
1 'polypeptide(L)'
;YPSLNGVVTSNLTEAEFQKEKPWLGGQIYDWASKARRWHRIEAPTSGRIVALEDRSKLFFSRTHVVFDNGASVTFPAPVGETQQALSGGKPFTSPVGSAFKKGEIMFQGTVDGGDLVLVDKISYHFRKPVRGEVFVFDTLGLERKIGNFSSGKTGDQAKATHYIKRLCGVPGDTLRIDSPHLYVNGKIATEKGIANVFRLNNLGLEGGHGYSYARGGDTEIFNSESTLTLSAQAPQGMREYAALGDNSGNSLDSRYWGTAKEFNLVGPALFSLWPFTSGHWGFIK
;
A
#
# COMPACT_ATOMS: atom_id res chain seq x y z
N TYR A 1 4.39 10.88 -11.53
CA TYR A 1 4.67 9.87 -10.52
C TYR A 1 3.47 9.79 -9.59
N PRO A 2 3.20 8.62 -8.97
CA PRO A 2 2.23 8.54 -7.87
C PRO A 2 2.57 9.62 -6.84
N SER A 3 1.58 10.14 -6.11
CA SER A 3 1.87 11.23 -5.16
C SER A 3 2.73 10.78 -3.99
N LEU A 4 2.77 9.48 -3.70
CA LEU A 4 3.62 8.88 -2.68
C LEU A 4 4.07 7.47 -3.09
N ASN A 5 5.21 7.04 -2.55
CA ASN A 5 5.70 5.68 -2.63
C ASN A 5 5.47 4.92 -1.32
N GLY A 6 4.99 3.68 -1.45
CA GLY A 6 5.01 2.70 -0.37
C GLY A 6 6.36 1.99 -0.28
N VAL A 7 6.49 1.09 0.70
CA VAL A 7 7.62 0.14 0.69
C VAL A 7 7.44 -0.79 -0.49
N VAL A 8 8.51 -1.05 -1.25
CA VAL A 8 8.49 -1.95 -2.40
C VAL A 8 9.66 -2.93 -2.31
N THR A 9 9.41 -4.18 -2.67
CA THR A 9 10.44 -5.21 -2.83
C THR A 9 10.75 -5.46 -4.30
N SER A 10 12.02 -5.69 -4.64
CA SER A 10 12.45 -6.10 -5.98
C SER A 10 13.35 -7.32 -5.87
N ASN A 11 12.92 -8.44 -6.43
CA ASN A 11 13.70 -9.67 -6.47
C ASN A 11 14.72 -9.58 -7.59
N LEU A 12 15.98 -9.92 -7.28
CA LEU A 12 17.08 -9.98 -8.24
C LEU A 12 17.61 -11.41 -8.32
N THR A 13 18.02 -11.82 -9.52
CA THR A 13 18.81 -13.04 -9.70
C THR A 13 20.18 -12.91 -9.02
N GLU A 14 20.91 -14.02 -8.87
CA GLU A 14 22.28 -13.98 -8.34
C GLU A 14 23.20 -13.10 -9.18
N ALA A 15 23.12 -13.20 -10.52
CA ALA A 15 23.95 -12.41 -11.42
C ALA A 15 23.64 -10.91 -11.30
N GLU A 16 22.37 -10.53 -11.24
CA GLU A 16 21.95 -9.13 -11.07
C GLU A 16 22.37 -8.59 -9.71
N PHE A 17 22.13 -9.33 -8.63
CA PHE A 17 22.48 -8.88 -7.29
C PHE A 17 23.98 -8.65 -7.12
N GLN A 18 24.83 -9.54 -7.62
CA GLN A 18 26.28 -9.37 -7.56
C GLN A 18 26.78 -8.21 -8.43
N LYS A 19 26.11 -7.95 -9.56
CA LYS A 19 26.46 -6.86 -10.46
C LYS A 19 26.01 -5.49 -9.94
N GLU A 20 24.82 -5.43 -9.36
CA GLU A 20 24.17 -4.16 -9.02
C GLU A 20 24.42 -3.73 -7.58
N LYS A 21 24.68 -4.66 -6.65
CA LYS A 21 24.89 -4.33 -5.25
C LYS A 21 26.13 -3.45 -5.10
N PRO A 22 25.99 -2.20 -4.61
CA PRO A 22 27.11 -1.31 -4.50
C PRO A 22 28.03 -1.71 -3.33
N TRP A 23 29.24 -1.17 -3.33
CA TRP A 23 30.12 -1.17 -2.16
C TRP A 23 29.43 -0.49 -0.97
N LEU A 24 29.96 -0.69 0.25
CA LEU A 24 29.28 -0.30 1.49
C LEU A 24 28.82 1.18 1.53
N GLY A 25 29.66 2.13 1.11
CA GLY A 25 29.27 3.54 1.09
C GLY A 25 28.25 3.87 -0.01
N GLY A 26 28.23 3.13 -1.12
CA GLY A 26 27.16 3.23 -2.11
C GLY A 26 25.83 2.72 -1.54
N GLN A 27 25.84 1.68 -0.70
CA GLN A 27 24.63 1.23 0.01
C GLN A 27 24.14 2.26 1.03
N ILE A 28 25.06 2.93 1.74
CA ILE A 28 24.72 4.03 2.66
C ILE A 28 24.09 5.20 1.88
N TYR A 29 24.65 5.54 0.72
CA TYR A 29 24.09 6.56 -0.16
C TYR A 29 22.70 6.18 -0.66
N ASP A 30 22.51 4.95 -1.15
CA ASP A 30 21.22 4.42 -1.59
C ASP A 30 20.17 4.51 -0.48
N TRP A 31 20.54 4.14 0.75
CA TRP A 31 19.65 4.27 1.89
C TRP A 31 19.31 5.74 2.16
N ALA A 32 20.31 6.60 2.33
CA ALA A 32 20.09 8.00 2.70
C ALA A 32 19.31 8.79 1.63
N SER A 33 19.55 8.54 0.35
CA SER A 33 18.97 9.29 -0.76
C SER A 33 17.64 8.73 -1.26
N LYS A 34 17.54 7.40 -1.37
CA LYS A 34 16.42 6.68 -2.03
C LYS A 34 15.63 5.77 -1.09
N ALA A 35 16.00 5.67 0.20
CA ALA A 35 15.46 4.68 1.11
C ALA A 35 15.75 3.22 0.75
N ARG A 36 16.67 2.98 -0.20
CA ARG A 36 16.95 1.64 -0.74
C ARG A 36 17.89 0.86 0.16
N ARG A 37 17.55 -0.39 0.44
CA ARG A 37 18.39 -1.33 1.20
C ARG A 37 18.56 -2.64 0.44
N TRP A 38 19.76 -3.20 0.53
CA TRP A 38 20.14 -4.43 -0.17
C TRP A 38 20.10 -5.61 0.80
N HIS A 39 19.36 -6.65 0.46
CA HIS A 39 19.14 -7.80 1.34
C HIS A 39 19.32 -9.12 0.60
N ARG A 40 19.94 -10.07 1.31
CA ARG A 40 19.96 -11.51 0.99
C ARG A 40 19.52 -12.23 2.25
N ILE A 41 18.41 -12.94 2.18
CA ILE A 41 17.75 -13.59 3.30
C ILE A 41 17.69 -15.08 3.00
N GLU A 42 18.30 -15.87 3.88
CA GLU A 42 18.36 -17.33 3.78
C GLU A 42 17.43 -17.95 4.81
N ALA A 43 16.88 -19.12 4.47
CA ALA A 43 16.03 -19.87 5.37
C ALA A 43 16.86 -20.36 6.58
N PRO A 44 16.48 -19.99 7.81
CA PRO A 44 17.25 -20.37 9.01
C PRO A 44 17.15 -21.87 9.30
N THR A 45 16.14 -22.52 8.74
CA THR A 45 15.82 -23.93 8.93
C THR A 45 15.20 -24.54 7.68
N SER A 46 15.23 -25.86 7.59
CA SER A 46 14.33 -26.59 6.70
C SER A 46 12.93 -26.64 7.32
N GLY A 47 11.88 -26.42 6.54
CA GLY A 47 10.49 -26.44 7.00
C GLY A 47 9.55 -25.68 6.07
N ARG A 48 8.26 -25.61 6.44
CA ARG A 48 7.23 -24.85 5.72
C ARG A 48 6.91 -23.55 6.43
N ILE A 49 6.65 -22.48 5.68
CA ILE A 49 6.11 -21.24 6.23
C ILE A 49 4.69 -21.50 6.74
N VAL A 50 4.43 -21.19 8.01
CA VAL A 50 3.10 -21.33 8.63
C VAL A 50 2.42 -20.01 8.92
N ALA A 51 3.19 -18.92 9.09
CA ALA A 51 2.63 -17.61 9.34
C ALA A 51 3.59 -16.49 8.92
N LEU A 52 3.01 -15.31 8.65
CA LEU A 52 3.73 -14.04 8.61
C LEU A 52 3.17 -13.17 9.72
N GLU A 53 4.02 -12.65 10.58
CA GLU A 53 3.63 -11.81 11.70
C GLU A 53 4.19 -10.39 11.53
N ASP A 54 3.32 -9.39 11.60
CA ASP A 54 3.77 -8.00 11.66
C ASP A 54 4.46 -7.71 13.02
N ARG A 55 5.72 -7.29 12.95
CA ARG A 55 6.55 -6.87 14.09
C ARG A 55 7.14 -5.48 13.86
N SER A 56 6.48 -4.67 13.05
CA SER A 56 6.88 -3.30 12.74
C SER A 56 6.99 -2.46 14.01
N LYS A 57 8.02 -1.60 14.06
CA LYS A 57 8.24 -0.65 15.16
C LYS A 57 8.58 0.72 14.57
N LEU A 58 7.89 1.75 15.04
CA LEU A 58 8.06 3.12 14.55
C LEU A 58 8.01 3.16 13.01
N PHE A 59 9.00 3.78 12.37
CA PHE A 59 9.12 3.95 10.92
C PHE A 59 9.66 2.71 10.19
N PHE A 60 9.96 1.62 10.89
CA PHE A 60 10.61 0.45 10.30
C PHE A 60 9.66 -0.74 10.26
N SER A 61 9.11 -0.98 9.08
CA SER A 61 8.29 -2.16 8.81
C SER A 61 9.12 -3.44 8.91
N ARG A 62 8.61 -4.42 9.65
CA ARG A 62 9.26 -5.72 9.84
C ARG A 62 8.22 -6.83 9.89
N THR A 63 8.48 -7.90 9.16
CA THR A 63 7.65 -9.10 9.16
C THR A 63 8.47 -10.29 9.64
N HIS A 64 7.95 -11.04 10.59
CA HIS A 64 8.52 -12.34 10.96
C HIS A 64 7.87 -13.42 10.10
N VAL A 65 8.69 -14.13 9.32
CA VAL A 65 8.28 -15.34 8.61
C VAL A 65 8.50 -16.52 9.55
N VAL A 66 7.42 -17.18 9.96
CA VAL A 66 7.43 -18.26 10.95
C VAL A 66 7.35 -19.60 10.24
N PHE A 67 8.21 -20.54 10.64
CA PHE A 67 8.26 -21.91 10.14
C PHE A 67 7.51 -22.88 11.06
N ASP A 68 7.10 -24.01 10.51
CA ASP A 68 6.40 -25.11 11.20
C ASP A 68 7.12 -25.64 12.45
N ASN A 69 8.45 -25.57 12.47
CA ASN A 69 9.27 -25.97 13.60
C ASN A 69 9.51 -24.87 14.65
N GLY A 70 8.83 -23.73 14.52
CA GLY A 70 8.92 -22.58 15.44
C GLY A 70 10.08 -21.62 15.18
N ALA A 71 10.98 -21.91 14.24
CA ALA A 71 12.00 -20.95 13.83
C ALA A 71 11.37 -19.76 13.08
N SER A 72 12.06 -18.62 13.05
CA SER A 72 11.61 -17.48 12.27
C SER A 72 12.77 -16.69 11.67
N VAL A 73 12.48 -15.96 10.60
CA VAL A 73 13.40 -14.99 9.99
C VAL A 73 12.70 -13.65 9.82
N THR A 74 13.44 -12.56 10.05
CA THR A 74 12.89 -11.20 9.93
C THR A 74 13.12 -10.65 8.53
N PHE A 75 12.02 -10.31 7.86
CA PHE A 75 12.00 -9.55 6.62
C PHE A 75 11.86 -8.06 6.92
N PRO A 76 12.69 -7.18 6.31
CA PRO A 76 12.70 -5.74 6.58
C PRO A 76 11.63 -4.97 5.77
N ALA A 77 10.47 -5.60 5.58
CA ALA A 77 9.35 -5.11 4.77
C ALA A 77 8.02 -5.45 5.48
N PRO A 78 6.91 -4.73 5.18
CA PRO A 78 5.59 -5.07 5.70
C PRO A 78 5.10 -6.41 5.13
N VAL A 79 4.02 -6.96 5.70
CA VAL A 79 3.53 -8.31 5.37
C VAL A 79 3.23 -8.47 3.88
N GLY A 80 2.54 -7.51 3.26
CA GLY A 80 2.19 -7.59 1.82
C GLY A 80 3.41 -7.65 0.90
N GLU A 81 4.41 -6.79 1.15
CA GLU A 81 5.67 -6.80 0.41
C GLU A 81 6.49 -8.07 0.68
N THR A 82 6.45 -8.59 1.92
CA THR A 82 7.08 -9.86 2.25
C THR A 82 6.41 -11.02 1.52
N GLN A 83 5.08 -11.02 1.40
CA GLN A 83 4.34 -12.01 0.60
C GLN A 83 4.74 -11.96 -0.86
N GLN A 84 4.82 -10.76 -1.44
CA GLN A 84 5.21 -10.58 -2.84
C GLN A 84 6.66 -11.05 -3.08
N ALA A 85 7.59 -10.67 -2.21
CA ALA A 85 9.00 -11.09 -2.28
C ALA A 85 9.15 -12.62 -2.24
N LEU A 86 8.41 -13.29 -1.34
CA LEU A 86 8.44 -14.74 -1.17
C LEU A 86 7.65 -15.51 -2.24
N SER A 87 6.78 -14.83 -2.99
CA SER A 87 5.95 -15.44 -4.05
C SER A 87 6.49 -15.18 -5.46
N GLY A 88 7.79 -14.88 -5.59
CA GLY A 88 8.43 -14.61 -6.88
C GLY A 88 7.92 -13.33 -7.56
N GLY A 89 7.62 -12.30 -6.77
CA GLY A 89 7.15 -11.00 -7.27
C GLY A 89 5.66 -10.94 -7.60
N LYS A 90 4.90 -12.04 -7.38
CA LYS A 90 3.45 -12.08 -7.63
C LYS A 90 2.68 -11.42 -6.48
N PRO A 91 1.97 -10.29 -6.72
CA PRO A 91 1.18 -9.64 -5.68
C PRO A 91 -0.01 -10.52 -5.28
N PHE A 92 -0.49 -10.37 -4.05
CA PHE A 92 -1.66 -11.07 -3.48
C PHE A 92 -1.57 -12.61 -3.48
N THR A 93 -0.38 -13.18 -3.66
CA THR A 93 -0.13 -14.62 -3.53
C THR A 93 0.37 -14.91 -2.12
N SER A 94 -0.22 -15.91 -1.45
CA SER A 94 0.20 -16.31 -0.10
C SER A 94 1.41 -17.25 -0.18
N PRO A 95 2.52 -16.96 0.53
CA PRO A 95 3.67 -17.87 0.64
C PRO A 95 3.48 -18.92 1.75
N VAL A 96 2.36 -18.90 2.49
CA VAL A 96 2.08 -19.88 3.54
C VAL A 96 1.95 -21.26 2.89
N GLY A 97 2.68 -22.23 3.45
CA GLY A 97 2.85 -23.55 2.88
C GLY A 97 4.07 -23.69 1.95
N SER A 98 4.74 -22.62 1.54
CA SER A 98 6.01 -22.77 0.80
C SER A 98 7.06 -23.45 1.68
N ALA A 99 7.77 -24.44 1.11
CA ALA A 99 8.82 -25.18 1.79
C ALA A 99 10.19 -24.65 1.39
N PHE A 100 11.09 -24.52 2.36
CA PHE A 100 12.48 -24.14 2.15
C PHE A 100 13.41 -25.12 2.84
N LYS A 101 14.64 -25.26 2.32
CA LYS A 101 15.75 -25.95 2.99
C LYS A 101 16.60 -24.94 3.76
N LYS A 102 17.20 -25.36 4.87
CA LYS A 102 18.17 -24.52 5.59
C LYS A 102 19.27 -24.00 4.64
N GLY A 103 19.50 -22.69 4.64
CA GLY A 103 20.47 -22.00 3.78
C GLY A 103 19.94 -21.68 2.37
N GLU A 104 18.72 -22.08 2.02
CA GLU A 104 18.09 -21.69 0.76
C GLU A 104 17.77 -20.20 0.74
N ILE A 105 18.04 -19.52 -0.38
CA ILE A 105 17.76 -18.09 -0.53
C ILE A 105 16.24 -17.90 -0.64
N MET A 106 15.65 -17.28 0.38
CA MET A 106 14.23 -16.92 0.39
C MET A 106 13.97 -15.61 -0.36
N PHE A 107 14.91 -14.67 -0.25
CA PHE A 107 14.83 -13.38 -0.91
C PHE A 107 16.23 -12.83 -1.15
N GLN A 108 16.44 -12.29 -2.34
CA GLN A 108 17.62 -11.54 -2.67
C GLN A 108 17.23 -10.38 -3.58
N GLY A 109 17.67 -9.17 -3.24
CA GLY A 109 17.34 -7.98 -3.98
C GLY A 109 17.27 -6.73 -3.11
N THR A 110 16.39 -5.80 -3.48
CA THR A 110 16.26 -4.51 -2.82
C THR A 110 14.92 -4.34 -2.12
N VAL A 111 14.95 -3.60 -1.01
CA VAL A 111 13.77 -3.11 -0.32
C VAL A 111 13.87 -1.59 -0.31
N ASP A 112 13.02 -0.95 -1.09
CA ASP A 112 12.90 0.50 -1.15
C ASP A 112 11.89 0.95 -0.09
N GLY A 113 12.31 1.83 0.81
CA GLY A 113 11.42 2.39 1.82
C GLY A 113 10.36 3.32 1.21
N GLY A 114 9.20 3.38 1.86
CA GLY A 114 8.17 4.35 1.51
C GLY A 114 8.50 5.77 1.98
N ASP A 115 7.70 6.72 1.54
CA ASP A 115 7.85 8.12 1.90
C ASP A 115 7.56 8.34 3.40
N LEU A 116 8.43 9.11 4.07
CA LEU A 116 8.19 9.61 5.43
C LEU A 116 7.29 10.84 5.35
N VAL A 117 6.02 10.68 5.71
CA VAL A 117 5.00 11.71 5.52
C VAL A 117 4.67 12.44 6.81
N LEU A 118 4.68 13.78 6.75
CA LEU A 118 4.10 14.65 7.75
C LEU A 118 2.59 14.83 7.47
N VAL A 119 1.78 14.65 8.51
CA VAL A 119 0.30 14.72 8.43
C VAL A 119 -0.20 15.92 9.23
N ASP A 120 -1.09 16.71 8.63
CA ASP A 120 -1.75 17.80 9.33
C ASP A 120 -3.01 17.29 10.03
N LYS A 121 -2.93 17.12 11.35
CA LYS A 121 -4.08 16.66 12.17
C LYS A 121 -5.07 17.78 12.52
N ILE A 122 -4.80 19.04 12.15
CA ILE A 122 -5.59 20.20 12.55
C ILE A 122 -6.64 20.51 11.48
N SER A 123 -6.27 20.49 10.20
CA SER A 123 -7.13 20.93 9.09
C SER A 123 -8.56 20.37 9.11
N TYR A 124 -8.74 19.07 9.35
CA TYR A 124 -10.07 18.44 9.33
C TYR A 124 -10.99 18.82 10.49
N HIS A 125 -10.49 19.53 11.51
CA HIS A 125 -11.33 20.13 12.54
C HIS A 125 -12.06 21.38 12.04
N PHE A 126 -11.55 22.03 10.98
CA PHE A 126 -12.03 23.32 10.50
C PHE A 126 -12.56 23.29 9.06
N ARG A 127 -12.16 22.29 8.27
CA ARG A 127 -12.67 22.07 6.92
C ARG A 127 -13.02 20.61 6.69
N LYS A 128 -13.95 20.39 5.76
CA LYS A 128 -14.23 19.04 5.28
C LYS A 128 -13.11 18.56 4.36
N PRO A 129 -12.90 17.23 4.26
CA PRO A 129 -12.05 16.65 3.24
C PRO A 129 -12.53 17.02 1.83
N VAL A 130 -11.60 17.25 0.92
CA VAL A 130 -11.82 17.70 -0.46
C VAL A 130 -11.35 16.60 -1.42
N ARG A 131 -12.24 16.21 -2.35
CA ARG A 131 -11.91 15.20 -3.36
C ARG A 131 -10.61 15.55 -4.09
N GLY A 132 -9.77 14.54 -4.30
CA GLY A 132 -8.48 14.64 -4.97
C GLY A 132 -7.29 14.79 -4.03
N GLU A 133 -7.49 15.19 -2.76
CA GLU A 133 -6.37 15.31 -1.81
C GLU A 133 -5.84 13.95 -1.36
N VAL A 134 -4.57 13.92 -0.95
CA VAL A 134 -3.99 12.74 -0.28
C VAL A 134 -4.27 12.86 1.21
N PHE A 135 -4.80 11.82 1.82
CA PHE A 135 -5.25 11.85 3.21
C PHE A 135 -4.87 10.59 3.97
N VAL A 136 -4.76 10.76 5.29
CA VAL A 136 -4.44 9.70 6.25
C VAL A 136 -5.68 9.37 7.06
N PHE A 137 -5.90 8.08 7.27
CA PHE A 137 -7.01 7.57 8.06
C PHE A 137 -6.64 6.26 8.75
N ASP A 138 -7.34 5.95 9.84
CA ASP A 138 -7.24 4.70 10.58
C ASP A 138 -8.04 3.58 9.91
N THR A 139 -7.53 2.36 9.97
CA THR A 139 -8.21 1.17 9.41
C THR A 139 -9.21 0.53 10.39
N LEU A 140 -9.66 1.26 11.42
CA LEU A 140 -10.61 0.76 12.41
C LEU A 140 -11.98 0.52 11.78
N GLY A 141 -12.53 -0.67 11.97
CA GLY A 141 -13.90 -0.99 11.54
C GLY A 141 -14.13 -0.98 10.02
N LEU A 142 -13.10 -1.12 9.19
CA LEU A 142 -13.29 -1.30 7.74
C LEU A 142 -14.10 -2.58 7.47
N GLU A 143 -15.14 -2.43 6.63
CA GLU A 143 -16.25 -3.39 6.45
C GLU A 143 -15.78 -4.79 6.04
N ARG A 144 -14.71 -4.89 5.25
CA ARG A 144 -13.97 -6.13 5.06
C ARG A 144 -12.62 -6.01 5.76
N LYS A 145 -12.41 -6.85 6.78
CA LYS A 145 -11.10 -6.98 7.43
C LYS A 145 -10.06 -7.25 6.35
N ILE A 146 -9.09 -6.35 6.25
CA ILE A 146 -7.85 -6.49 5.45
C ILE A 146 -7.13 -7.82 5.74
N GLY A 147 -7.49 -8.50 6.84
CA GLY A 147 -6.95 -9.77 7.34
C GLY A 147 -7.12 -11.02 6.48
N ASN A 148 -7.89 -11.00 5.38
CA ASN A 148 -7.80 -12.09 4.38
C ASN A 148 -6.68 -11.87 3.36
N PHE A 149 -6.15 -10.63 3.24
CA PHE A 149 -4.98 -10.30 2.42
C PHE A 149 -3.72 -10.07 3.26
N SER A 150 -3.86 -9.74 4.55
CA SER A 150 -2.77 -9.72 5.53
C SER A 150 -2.89 -10.93 6.44
N SER A 151 -2.06 -11.94 6.23
CA SER A 151 -2.01 -13.10 7.14
C SER A 151 -1.78 -12.63 8.58
N GLY A 152 -2.68 -13.02 9.49
CA GLY A 152 -2.43 -13.05 10.93
C GLY A 152 -3.04 -11.92 11.76
N LYS A 153 -4.34 -12.04 12.11
CA LYS A 153 -4.87 -12.12 13.49
C LYS A 153 -6.39 -11.91 13.51
N THR A 154 -7.13 -13.01 13.60
CA THR A 154 -8.45 -13.04 14.23
C THR A 154 -8.25 -13.00 15.74
N GLY A 155 -8.50 -11.86 16.39
CA GLY A 155 -8.51 -11.74 17.85
C GLY A 155 -8.48 -10.29 18.33
N ASP A 156 -9.62 -9.84 18.87
CA ASP A 156 -9.96 -8.78 19.85
C ASP A 156 -9.14 -7.50 20.07
N GLN A 157 -8.04 -7.23 19.37
CA GLN A 157 -7.50 -5.88 19.21
C GLN A 157 -6.86 -5.77 17.82
N ALA A 158 -7.69 -5.55 16.80
CA ALA A 158 -7.18 -5.09 15.52
C ALA A 158 -6.57 -3.71 15.77
N LYS A 159 -5.23 -3.66 15.96
CA LYS A 159 -4.52 -2.38 16.04
C LYS A 159 -4.85 -1.61 14.77
N ALA A 160 -5.44 -0.42 14.95
CA ALA A 160 -5.63 0.52 13.86
C ALA A 160 -4.27 0.75 13.21
N THR A 161 -4.16 0.47 11.91
CA THR A 161 -3.02 0.91 11.12
C THR A 161 -3.41 2.22 10.43
N HIS A 162 -2.45 3.12 10.26
CA HIS A 162 -2.68 4.34 9.48
C HIS A 162 -2.44 4.05 8.01
N TYR A 163 -3.43 4.33 7.17
CA TYR A 163 -3.34 4.23 5.72
C TYR A 163 -3.30 5.62 5.12
N ILE A 164 -2.55 5.74 4.02
CA ILE A 164 -2.45 6.96 3.23
C ILE A 164 -2.83 6.65 1.77
N LYS A 165 -3.82 7.38 1.25
CA LYS A 165 -4.41 7.14 -0.07
C LYS A 165 -4.92 8.46 -0.66
N ARG A 166 -5.32 8.44 -1.92
CA ARG A 166 -6.03 9.57 -2.54
C ARG A 166 -7.51 9.50 -2.22
N LEU A 167 -8.07 10.62 -1.78
CA LEU A 167 -9.49 10.79 -1.55
C LEU A 167 -10.23 10.89 -2.88
N CYS A 168 -10.85 9.81 -3.32
CA CYS A 168 -11.48 9.71 -4.63
C CYS A 168 -13.00 9.88 -4.59
N GLY A 169 -13.63 9.66 -3.44
CA GLY A 169 -15.05 9.93 -3.25
C GLY A 169 -15.31 10.55 -1.88
N VAL A 170 -16.25 11.50 -1.85
CA VAL A 170 -16.74 12.17 -0.65
C VAL A 170 -18.23 11.87 -0.47
N PRO A 171 -18.83 12.15 0.69
CA PRO A 171 -20.21 11.77 0.99
C PRO A 171 -21.21 12.23 -0.09
N GLY A 172 -22.03 11.29 -0.56
CA GLY A 172 -22.98 11.50 -1.65
C GLY A 172 -22.47 11.19 -3.06
N ASP A 173 -21.19 10.84 -3.23
CA ASP A 173 -20.66 10.46 -4.53
C ASP A 173 -21.02 9.04 -4.95
N THR A 174 -21.28 8.84 -6.24
CA THR A 174 -21.22 7.55 -6.91
C THR A 174 -19.94 7.47 -7.74
N LEU A 175 -19.07 6.53 -7.39
CA LEU A 175 -17.85 6.23 -8.11
C LEU A 175 -18.05 5.08 -9.07
N ARG A 176 -17.48 5.18 -10.28
CA ARG A 176 -17.37 4.08 -11.25
C ARG A 176 -15.98 4.08 -11.84
N ILE A 177 -15.29 2.96 -11.83
CA ILE A 177 -14.00 2.84 -12.51
C ILE A 177 -14.30 2.37 -13.93
N ASP A 178 -13.68 2.95 -14.94
CA ASP A 178 -13.77 2.48 -16.32
C ASP A 178 -12.41 2.73 -16.94
N SER A 179 -11.57 1.69 -16.81
CA SER A 179 -10.13 1.81 -16.94
C SER A 179 -9.74 2.50 -18.24
N PRO A 180 -8.87 3.52 -18.21
CA PRO A 180 -8.04 3.96 -17.08
C PRO A 180 -8.68 5.04 -16.16
N HIS A 181 -9.94 5.40 -16.39
CA HIS A 181 -10.58 6.55 -15.77
C HIS A 181 -11.37 6.21 -14.51
N LEU A 182 -11.47 7.19 -13.62
CA LEU A 182 -12.47 7.21 -12.55
C LEU A 182 -13.57 8.20 -12.94
N TYR A 183 -14.81 7.75 -12.84
CA TYR A 183 -16.00 8.55 -12.98
C TYR A 183 -16.57 8.83 -11.60
N VAL A 184 -16.97 10.08 -11.37
CA VAL A 184 -17.70 10.52 -10.18
C VAL A 184 -19.01 11.14 -10.65
N ASN A 185 -20.14 10.63 -10.15
CA ASN A 185 -21.48 11.07 -10.51
C ASN A 185 -21.68 11.12 -12.04
N GLY A 186 -21.21 10.08 -12.74
CA GLY A 186 -21.33 9.91 -14.18
C GLY A 186 -20.34 10.71 -15.05
N LYS A 187 -19.46 11.54 -14.46
CA LYS A 187 -18.47 12.34 -15.20
C LYS A 187 -17.05 11.90 -14.87
N ILE A 188 -16.14 11.97 -15.82
CA ILE A 188 -14.71 11.73 -15.56
C ILE A 188 -14.24 12.71 -14.49
N ALA A 189 -13.59 12.19 -13.44
CA ALA A 189 -13.01 12.99 -12.37
C ALA A 189 -11.91 13.91 -12.95
N THR A 190 -11.92 15.19 -12.60
CA THR A 190 -10.99 16.19 -13.16
C THR A 190 -10.13 16.85 -12.08
N GLU A 191 -10.35 16.49 -10.82
CA GLU A 191 -9.56 16.93 -9.70
C GLU A 191 -8.09 16.60 -9.97
N LYS A 192 -7.21 17.59 -9.83
CA LYS A 192 -5.81 17.53 -10.26
C LYS A 192 -5.08 16.26 -9.82
N GLY A 193 -5.26 15.87 -8.56
CA GLY A 193 -4.67 14.66 -7.99
C GLY A 193 -5.11 13.39 -8.70
N ILE A 194 -6.41 13.27 -8.96
CA ILE A 194 -7.02 12.14 -9.67
C ILE A 194 -6.59 12.15 -11.16
N ALA A 195 -6.69 13.30 -11.82
CA ALA A 195 -6.32 13.44 -13.23
C ALA A 195 -4.84 13.10 -13.49
N ASN A 196 -3.96 13.37 -12.53
CA ASN A 196 -2.55 12.99 -12.62
C ASN A 196 -2.35 11.47 -12.69
N VAL A 197 -3.20 10.67 -12.04
CA VAL A 197 -3.13 9.20 -12.12
C VAL A 197 -3.41 8.72 -13.54
N PHE A 198 -4.36 9.35 -14.24
CA PHE A 198 -4.63 9.08 -15.66
C PHE A 198 -3.46 9.49 -16.56
N ARG A 199 -2.89 10.67 -16.30
CA ARG A 199 -1.82 11.23 -17.13
C ARG A 199 -0.59 10.33 -17.15
N LEU A 200 -0.30 9.62 -16.05
CA LEU A 200 0.80 8.66 -16.02
C LEU A 200 0.61 7.51 -17.00
N ASN A 201 -0.64 7.06 -17.17
CA ASN A 201 -0.97 6.05 -18.18
C ASN A 201 -0.72 6.55 -19.59
N ASN A 202 -1.14 7.78 -19.90
CA ASN A 202 -0.97 8.34 -21.24
C ASN A 202 0.50 8.58 -21.62
N LEU A 203 1.40 8.66 -20.64
CA LEU A 203 2.84 8.81 -20.85
C LEU A 203 3.60 7.47 -20.89
N GLY A 204 2.92 6.32 -20.71
CA GLY A 204 3.55 5.01 -20.73
C GLY A 204 4.60 4.79 -19.64
N LEU A 205 4.53 5.54 -18.54
CA LEU A 205 5.47 5.43 -17.43
C LEU A 205 5.10 4.25 -16.53
N GLU A 206 6.09 3.57 -15.94
CA GLU A 206 5.85 2.48 -14.98
C GLU A 206 4.86 2.91 -13.87
N GLY A 207 3.87 2.06 -13.60
CA GLY A 207 2.78 2.33 -12.65
C GLY A 207 1.64 3.21 -13.20
N GLY A 208 1.79 3.77 -14.40
CA GLY A 208 0.75 4.50 -15.12
C GLY A 208 -0.23 3.56 -15.79
N HIS A 209 -1.23 3.07 -15.06
CA HIS A 209 -2.34 2.30 -15.66
C HIS A 209 -3.70 3.00 -15.50
N GLY A 210 -3.70 4.21 -14.92
CA GLY A 210 -4.90 4.87 -14.44
C GLY A 210 -5.53 4.09 -13.27
N TYR A 211 -6.83 4.28 -13.05
CA TYR A 211 -7.57 3.41 -12.15
C TYR A 211 -8.06 2.18 -12.89
N SER A 212 -7.93 1.04 -12.22
CA SER A 212 -8.29 -0.28 -12.70
C SER A 212 -9.16 -0.96 -11.64
N TYR A 213 -9.96 -1.93 -12.07
CA TYR A 213 -10.74 -2.75 -11.16
C TYR A 213 -9.87 -3.56 -10.19
N ALA A 214 -10.52 -4.02 -9.11
CA ALA A 214 -9.93 -4.98 -8.19
C ALA A 214 -9.50 -6.25 -8.94
N ARG A 215 -8.31 -6.78 -8.65
CA ARG A 215 -7.90 -8.10 -9.15
C ARG A 215 -8.64 -9.17 -8.37
N GLY A 216 -9.36 -10.06 -9.06
CA GLY A 216 -10.06 -11.19 -8.44
C GLY A 216 -11.55 -11.33 -8.79
N GLY A 217 -12.14 -10.39 -9.55
CA GLY A 217 -13.55 -10.43 -9.94
C GLY A 217 -14.50 -10.01 -8.80
N ASP A 218 -15.59 -9.33 -9.18
CA ASP A 218 -16.70 -8.83 -8.34
C ASP A 218 -16.45 -8.82 -6.83
N THR A 219 -15.69 -7.81 -6.39
CA THR A 219 -15.82 -7.41 -4.99
C THR A 219 -17.26 -6.92 -4.83
N GLU A 220 -18.11 -7.60 -4.05
CA GLU A 220 -19.50 -7.18 -3.74
C GLU A 220 -19.64 -5.70 -3.29
N ILE A 221 -18.52 -5.02 -3.04
CA ILE A 221 -18.38 -3.58 -2.80
C ILE A 221 -18.76 -2.74 -4.02
N PHE A 222 -18.31 -3.17 -5.20
CA PHE A 222 -18.70 -2.58 -6.47
C PHE A 222 -19.83 -3.45 -7.02
N ASN A 223 -20.98 -2.85 -7.30
CA ASN A 223 -22.13 -3.60 -7.82
C ASN A 223 -21.84 -4.19 -9.22
N SER A 224 -22.81 -4.89 -9.81
CA SER A 224 -22.68 -5.44 -11.18
C SER A 224 -22.40 -4.39 -12.27
N GLU A 225 -22.71 -3.11 -11.99
CA GLU A 225 -22.37 -1.97 -12.84
C GLU A 225 -21.03 -1.32 -12.47
N SER A 226 -20.30 -1.96 -11.56
CA SER A 226 -19.00 -1.53 -11.11
C SER A 226 -19.01 -0.13 -10.50
N THR A 227 -20.02 0.11 -9.65
CA THR A 227 -20.19 1.38 -8.93
C THR A 227 -20.14 1.21 -7.42
N LEU A 228 -19.59 2.22 -6.74
CA LEU A 228 -19.59 2.40 -5.28
C LEU A 228 -20.29 3.72 -4.96
N THR A 229 -21.44 3.66 -4.30
CA THR A 229 -22.20 4.85 -3.89
C THR A 229 -22.00 5.11 -2.40
N LEU A 230 -21.57 6.33 -2.08
CA LEU A 230 -21.34 6.81 -0.73
C LEU A 230 -22.59 7.50 -0.22
N SER A 231 -23.03 7.18 1.01
CA SER A 231 -24.23 7.79 1.56
C SER A 231 -24.11 9.32 1.65
N ALA A 232 -25.10 10.04 1.10
CA ALA A 232 -25.23 11.48 1.23
C ALA A 232 -25.69 11.90 2.64
N GLN A 233 -26.44 11.02 3.32
CA GLN A 233 -26.96 11.24 4.67
C GLN A 233 -26.38 10.19 5.62
N ALA A 234 -25.48 10.63 6.49
CA ALA A 234 -24.98 9.82 7.57
C ALA A 234 -24.97 10.65 8.87
N PRO A 235 -25.14 10.00 10.03
CA PRO A 235 -24.88 10.64 11.32
C PRO A 235 -23.49 11.29 11.35
N GLN A 236 -23.32 12.31 12.19
CA GLN A 236 -22.02 12.95 12.39
C GLN A 236 -20.96 11.90 12.76
N GLY A 237 -19.80 11.93 12.08
CA GLY A 237 -18.75 10.93 12.30
C GLY A 237 -18.93 9.62 11.52
N MET A 238 -20.07 9.40 10.85
CA MET A 238 -20.35 8.18 10.07
C MET A 238 -20.37 8.41 8.56
N ARG A 239 -20.01 9.61 8.10
CA ARG A 239 -19.92 9.93 6.67
C ARG A 239 -18.88 9.04 5.99
N GLU A 240 -19.13 8.70 4.73
CA GLU A 240 -18.33 7.72 3.98
C GLU A 240 -17.40 8.41 2.98
N TYR A 241 -16.17 7.91 2.92
CA TYR A 241 -15.14 8.39 2.00
C TYR A 241 -14.52 7.21 1.28
N ALA A 242 -14.26 7.36 -0.01
CA ALA A 242 -13.61 6.34 -0.81
C ALA A 242 -12.15 6.74 -1.07
N ALA A 243 -11.24 5.84 -0.70
CA ALA A 243 -9.81 6.02 -0.82
C ALA A 243 -9.28 5.10 -1.92
N LEU A 244 -8.60 5.63 -2.93
CA LEU A 244 -7.92 4.83 -3.95
C LEU A 244 -6.43 5.14 -3.96
N GLY A 245 -5.59 4.15 -4.28
CA GLY A 245 -4.17 4.35 -4.45
C GLY A 245 -3.81 4.73 -5.88
N ASP A 246 -2.86 5.65 -6.04
CA ASP A 246 -2.37 6.08 -7.35
C ASP A 246 -1.71 4.93 -8.14
N ASN A 247 -1.05 4.00 -7.44
CA ASN A 247 -0.58 2.74 -8.02
C ASN A 247 -1.73 1.72 -8.01
N SER A 248 -2.74 1.98 -8.84
CA SER A 248 -4.01 1.24 -8.84
C SER A 248 -3.83 -0.28 -8.91
N GLY A 249 -2.91 -0.78 -9.73
CA GLY A 249 -2.69 -2.24 -9.87
C GLY A 249 -2.14 -2.93 -8.62
N ASN A 250 -1.50 -2.18 -7.71
CA ASN A 250 -0.80 -2.71 -6.54
C ASN A 250 -1.32 -2.10 -5.21
N SER A 251 -2.49 -1.48 -5.23
CA SER A 251 -3.05 -0.82 -4.04
C SER A 251 -4.23 -1.62 -3.47
N LEU A 252 -4.11 -2.05 -2.21
CA LEU A 252 -5.24 -2.50 -1.40
C LEU A 252 -5.96 -1.27 -0.83
N ASP A 253 -7.09 -0.90 -1.42
CA ASP A 253 -7.85 0.32 -1.13
C ASP A 253 -9.37 0.08 -1.19
N SER A 254 -10.19 1.13 -1.33
CA SER A 254 -11.66 1.03 -1.26
C SER A 254 -12.27 0.02 -2.23
N ARG A 255 -11.54 -0.38 -3.28
CA ARG A 255 -11.90 -1.50 -4.16
C ARG A 255 -12.04 -2.84 -3.44
N TYR A 256 -11.32 -3.03 -2.33
CA TYR A 256 -11.25 -4.31 -1.63
C TYR A 256 -11.94 -4.28 -0.26
N TRP A 257 -11.99 -3.12 0.40
CA TRP A 257 -12.52 -2.99 1.76
C TRP A 257 -13.67 -1.98 1.93
N GLY A 258 -14.14 -1.36 0.84
CA GLY A 258 -15.29 -0.45 0.89
C GLY A 258 -14.88 0.94 1.35
N THR A 259 -15.64 1.52 2.27
CA THR A 259 -15.52 2.95 2.61
C THR A 259 -14.75 3.17 3.90
N ALA A 260 -14.03 4.30 3.98
CA ALA A 260 -13.47 4.81 5.23
C ALA A 260 -14.51 5.73 5.87
N LYS A 261 -14.87 5.48 7.12
CA LYS A 261 -15.82 6.32 7.86
C LYS A 261 -15.13 7.58 8.39
N GLU A 262 -15.90 8.64 8.58
CA GLU A 262 -15.39 9.94 9.02
C GLU A 262 -14.61 9.89 10.33
N PHE A 263 -15.04 9.08 11.30
CA PHE A 263 -14.34 8.93 12.58
C PHE A 263 -12.92 8.36 12.43
N ASN A 264 -12.59 7.73 11.30
CA ASN A 264 -11.25 7.24 11.00
C ASN A 264 -10.33 8.31 10.41
N LEU A 265 -10.85 9.47 9.98
CA LEU A 265 -10.03 10.45 9.30
C LEU A 265 -9.05 11.12 10.26
N VAL A 266 -7.76 11.09 9.91
CA VAL A 266 -6.70 11.71 10.70
C VAL A 266 -6.39 13.12 10.19
N GLY A 267 -6.26 13.29 8.87
CA GLY A 267 -5.89 14.58 8.28
C GLY A 267 -5.35 14.46 6.86
N PRO A 268 -5.18 15.58 6.13
CA PRO A 268 -4.49 15.59 4.86
C PRO A 268 -2.99 15.29 5.04
N ALA A 269 -2.41 14.64 4.05
CA ALA A 269 -0.97 14.46 3.95
C ALA A 269 -0.33 15.78 3.50
N LEU A 270 0.60 16.31 4.29
CA LEU A 270 1.12 17.67 4.12
C LEU A 270 2.44 17.67 3.33
N PHE A 271 3.44 16.92 3.79
CA PHE A 271 4.80 17.01 3.29
C PHE A 271 5.51 15.66 3.32
N SER A 272 6.22 15.30 2.25
CA SER A 272 7.13 14.15 2.21
C SER A 272 8.53 14.60 2.62
N LEU A 273 8.99 14.12 3.77
CA LEU A 273 10.27 14.50 4.37
C LEU A 273 11.45 13.72 3.80
N TRP A 274 11.21 12.52 3.28
CA TRP A 274 12.23 11.57 2.81
C TRP A 274 11.56 10.43 2.05
N PRO A 275 12.19 9.78 1.06
CA PRO A 275 13.52 10.03 0.49
C PRO A 275 13.64 11.32 -0.35
N PHE A 276 14.84 11.92 -0.36
CA PHE A 276 15.09 13.21 -1.01
C PHE A 276 15.11 13.11 -2.54
N THR A 277 15.45 11.94 -3.09
CA THR A 277 15.62 11.74 -4.53
C THR A 277 14.50 10.93 -5.17
N SER A 278 13.39 10.65 -4.47
CA SER A 278 12.22 9.97 -5.08
C SER A 278 11.43 10.86 -6.03
N GLY A 279 11.70 12.17 -6.04
CA GLY A 279 10.87 13.15 -6.75
C GLY A 279 9.60 13.55 -5.99
N HIS A 280 9.38 12.99 -4.80
CA HIS A 280 8.21 13.31 -3.95
C HIS A 280 8.55 14.25 -2.80
N TRP A 281 9.83 14.52 -2.55
CA TRP A 281 10.27 15.44 -1.51
C TRP A 281 9.63 16.82 -1.68
N GLY A 282 8.95 17.31 -0.65
CA GLY A 282 8.16 18.54 -0.73
C GLY A 282 6.71 18.37 -0.29
N PHE A 283 5.90 19.39 -0.59
CA PHE A 283 4.46 19.36 -0.36
C PHE A 283 3.77 18.32 -1.25
N ILE A 284 2.92 17.51 -0.61
CA ILE A 284 2.16 16.45 -1.29
C ILE A 284 1.01 17.08 -2.07
N LYS A 285 0.75 16.57 -3.27
CA LYS A 285 -0.25 17.10 -4.22
C LYS A 285 -1.27 16.05 -4.64
#